data_AF-A0A2G9XNP8-F1
#
_entry.id   AF-A0A2G9XNP8-F1
#
_cell.length_a   1.000
_cell.length_b   1.000
_cell.length_c   1.000
_cell.angle_alpha   90.00
_cell.angle_beta   90.00
_cell.angle_gamma   90.00
#
_symmetry.space_group_name_H-M   'P 1'
#
loop_
_entity.id
_entity.type
_entity.pdbx_description
1 polymer ?
#
loop_
_entity_poly.entity_id
_entity_poly.type
_entity_poly.pdbx_seq_one_letter_code
_entity_poly.pdbx_strand_id
1 'polypeptide(L)'
;MMKVIKEETIQFSNQKEYLSAKTKLGHDQVYATINWTSDDNKHEITYETEEITPTIADDKRIKVFLLFKNPHPDSVASGLFFSERYSKSFWNRFFEVECNKRMLPLLENSTWIDDVAEKLLSGKYDSPFLYYFRCLYPFPTKQFSDLTCLFCRAPLTYRNEFIDNSLEELLIYIEKHDIRHIIVFFKNGMELLTGKPFPSSRNVVSAAKKGIDQALRDGDESLFWQVNSDFRRTIDRVITVYLNMNTRDKNHGTHLPKRYFTYNLEFILKDILKNSPDQNHQ
;
A
#
# COMPACT_ATOMS: atom_id res chain seq x y z
N MET A 1 20.57 12.33 0.39
CA MET A 1 20.44 10.86 0.33
C MET A 1 18.96 10.56 0.21
N MET A 2 18.51 9.89 -0.86
CA MET A 2 17.10 9.52 -1.01
C MET A 2 16.78 8.45 0.03
N LYS A 3 15.65 8.56 0.72
CA LYS A 3 15.21 7.58 1.70
C LYS A 3 13.73 7.31 1.50
N VAL A 4 13.32 6.08 1.79
CA VAL A 4 11.91 5.70 1.89
C VAL A 4 11.26 6.38 3.09
N ILE A 5 12.05 6.68 4.12
CA ILE A 5 11.60 7.32 5.35
C ILE A 5 11.37 8.81 5.11
N LYS A 6 10.21 9.32 5.55
CA LYS A 6 9.88 10.74 5.62
C LYS A 6 9.32 11.08 7.00
N GLU A 7 9.42 12.35 7.39
CA GLU A 7 8.80 12.87 8.61
C GLU A 7 7.44 13.48 8.28
N GLU A 8 6.48 13.30 9.19
CA GLU A 8 5.19 13.97 9.15
C GLU A 8 4.86 14.53 10.54
N THR A 9 4.04 15.57 10.57
CA THR A 9 3.65 16.28 11.80
C THR A 9 2.14 16.26 11.96
N ILE A 10 1.68 15.87 13.13
CA ILE A 10 0.27 15.93 13.55
C ILE A 10 0.07 17.22 14.34
N GLN A 11 -0.85 18.06 13.88
CA GLN A 11 -1.33 19.20 14.64
C GLN A 11 -2.54 18.79 15.48
N PHE A 12 -2.42 18.86 16.82
CA PHE A 12 -3.54 18.50 17.68
C PHE A 12 -4.56 19.63 17.79
N SER A 13 -5.84 19.24 17.83
CA SER A 13 -6.97 20.17 17.92
C SER A 13 -7.01 20.93 19.25
N ASN A 14 -6.45 20.36 20.32
CA ASN A 14 -6.33 21.01 21.63
C ASN A 14 -5.30 20.30 22.52
N GLN A 15 -4.89 20.99 23.60
CA GLN A 15 -3.89 20.51 24.56
C GLN A 15 -4.28 19.17 25.22
N LYS A 16 -5.55 18.95 25.52
CA LYS A 16 -6.00 17.72 26.20
C LYS A 16 -5.80 16.49 25.30
N GLU A 17 -6.15 16.61 24.02
CA GLU A 17 -5.94 15.54 23.03
C GLU A 17 -4.45 15.27 22.85
N TYR A 18 -3.64 16.33 22.72
CA TYR A 18 -2.19 16.26 22.61
C TYR A 18 -1.54 15.52 23.77
N LEU A 19 -1.79 15.96 25.02
CA LEU A 19 -1.23 15.33 26.19
C LEU A 19 -1.64 13.86 26.28
N SER A 20 -2.89 13.52 25.94
CA SER A 20 -3.33 12.13 25.98
C SER A 20 -2.60 11.23 24.99
N ALA A 21 -2.31 11.70 23.77
CA ALA A 21 -1.57 10.92 22.79
C ALA A 21 -0.08 10.83 23.16
N LYS A 22 0.53 11.96 23.54
CA LYS A 22 1.93 12.04 23.98
C LYS A 22 2.21 11.12 25.17
N THR A 23 1.34 11.11 26.19
CA THR A 23 1.50 10.22 27.35
C THR A 23 1.49 8.74 26.95
N LYS A 24 0.63 8.34 25.99
CA LYS A 24 0.60 6.95 25.52
C LYS A 24 1.87 6.60 24.74
N LEU A 25 2.31 7.47 23.84
CA LEU A 25 3.54 7.26 23.07
C LEU A 25 4.78 7.14 23.97
N GLY A 26 4.82 7.89 25.08
CA GLY A 26 5.95 7.87 26.01
C GLY A 26 5.95 6.74 27.04
N HIS A 27 4.82 6.04 27.26
CA HIS A 27 4.69 5.08 28.36
C HIS A 27 4.17 3.70 27.97
N ASP A 28 3.46 3.57 26.85
CA ASP A 28 2.90 2.29 26.43
C ASP A 28 3.87 1.55 25.50
N GLN A 29 4.26 0.35 25.91
CA GLN A 29 5.24 -0.51 25.22
C GLN A 29 4.82 -0.84 23.78
N VAL A 30 3.52 -0.78 23.47
CA VAL A 30 3.01 -1.00 22.10
C VAL A 30 3.59 0.02 21.11
N TYR A 31 3.89 1.24 21.55
CA TYR A 31 4.40 2.33 20.72
C TYR A 31 5.91 2.58 20.85
N ALA A 32 6.62 1.79 21.66
CA ALA A 32 8.03 2.01 21.98
C ALA A 32 8.98 1.97 20.77
N THR A 33 8.56 1.35 19.66
CA THR A 33 9.34 1.26 18.41
C THR A 33 9.09 2.42 17.44
N ILE A 34 8.18 3.34 17.76
CA ILE A 34 7.89 4.50 16.91
C ILE A 34 8.95 5.57 17.18
N ASN A 35 9.59 6.07 16.13
CA ASN A 35 10.44 7.24 16.23
C ASN A 35 9.56 8.51 16.15
N TRP A 36 9.53 9.29 17.22
CA TRP A 36 8.72 10.51 17.31
C TRP A 36 9.37 11.56 18.20
N THR A 37 9.02 12.82 17.94
CA THR A 37 9.34 13.98 18.76
C THR A 37 8.09 14.84 18.96
N SER A 38 8.14 15.83 19.84
CA SER A 38 6.98 16.69 20.10
C SER A 38 7.36 18.12 20.39
N ASP A 39 6.51 19.06 19.96
CA ASP A 39 6.57 20.47 20.35
C ASP A 39 5.39 20.77 21.30
N ASP A 40 5.68 20.94 22.59
CA ASP A 40 4.69 21.21 23.62
C ASP A 40 4.01 22.58 23.44
N ASN A 41 4.69 23.55 22.84
CA ASN A 41 4.15 24.91 22.66
C ASN A 41 3.11 24.94 21.53
N LYS A 42 3.33 24.13 20.49
CA LYS A 42 2.43 24.03 19.34
C LYS A 42 1.42 22.90 19.46
N HIS A 43 1.59 22.03 20.46
CA HIS A 43 0.83 20.78 20.59
C HIS A 43 0.99 19.90 19.33
N GLU A 44 2.22 19.72 18.87
CA GLU A 44 2.54 18.94 17.68
C GLU A 44 3.29 17.65 18.04
N ILE A 45 3.07 16.60 17.26
CA ILE A 45 3.88 15.37 17.28
C ILE A 45 4.42 15.11 15.89
N THR A 46 5.74 15.04 15.77
CA THR A 46 6.41 14.66 14.52
C THR A 46 6.84 13.21 14.62
N TYR A 47 6.62 12.43 13.57
CA TYR A 47 6.93 10.99 13.51
C TYR A 47 7.50 10.61 12.15
N GLU A 48 8.21 9.49 12.13
CA GLU A 48 8.69 8.90 10.87
C GLU A 48 7.64 7.96 10.26
N THR A 49 7.50 8.02 8.95
CA THR A 49 6.69 7.13 8.12
C THR A 49 7.45 6.74 6.84
N GLU A 50 6.82 5.99 5.96
CA GLU A 50 7.41 5.47 4.73
C GLU A 50 6.61 5.87 3.48
N GLU A 51 7.34 6.25 2.43
CA GLU A 51 6.83 6.58 1.10
C GLU A 51 7.87 6.22 0.04
N ILE A 52 7.42 5.65 -1.08
CA ILE A 52 8.27 5.46 -2.26
C ILE A 52 7.68 6.30 -3.38
N THR A 53 8.40 7.37 -3.71
CA THR A 53 8.14 8.23 -4.86
C THR A 53 9.37 8.15 -5.76
N PRO A 54 9.30 7.46 -6.92
CA PRO A 54 10.43 7.39 -7.84
C PRO A 54 10.87 8.78 -8.28
N THR A 55 12.18 9.00 -8.31
CA THR A 55 12.80 10.30 -8.64
C THR A 55 12.96 10.53 -10.14
N ILE A 56 12.94 9.46 -10.93
CA ILE A 56 12.95 9.57 -12.38
C ILE A 56 11.58 10.04 -12.88
N ALA A 57 11.56 11.07 -13.71
CA ALA A 57 10.43 11.35 -14.57
C ALA A 57 10.54 10.41 -15.78
N ASP A 58 9.67 9.40 -15.84
CA ASP A 58 9.61 8.44 -16.94
C ASP A 58 8.19 8.34 -17.45
N ASP A 59 7.87 9.18 -18.43
CA ASP A 59 6.53 9.28 -19.00
C ASP A 59 6.18 8.08 -19.91
N LYS A 60 7.13 7.17 -20.16
CA LYS A 60 6.89 5.96 -20.97
C LYS A 60 6.39 4.79 -20.13
N ARG A 61 6.67 4.79 -18.83
CA ARG A 61 6.24 3.71 -17.94
C ARG A 61 4.89 4.02 -17.31
N ILE A 62 4.08 2.99 -17.18
CA ILE A 62 2.76 3.10 -16.59
C ILE A 62 2.93 3.30 -15.08
N LYS A 63 2.42 4.42 -14.56
CA LYS A 63 2.50 4.74 -13.14
C LYS A 63 1.46 3.92 -12.37
N VAL A 64 1.95 3.07 -11.46
CA VAL A 64 1.12 2.20 -10.63
C VAL A 64 1.35 2.52 -9.17
N PHE A 65 0.27 2.88 -8.48
CA PHE A 65 0.32 3.28 -7.09
C PHE A 65 -0.18 2.16 -6.17
N LEU A 66 0.68 1.67 -5.31
CA LEU A 66 0.38 0.67 -4.30
C LEU A 66 -0.02 1.37 -3.00
N LEU A 67 -1.29 1.21 -2.61
CA LEU A 67 -1.85 1.84 -1.42
C LEU A 67 -2.05 0.81 -0.30
N PHE A 68 -1.31 1.02 0.78
CA PHE A 68 -1.39 0.22 2.00
C PHE A 68 -2.22 0.93 3.07
N LYS A 69 -2.57 0.20 4.13
CA LYS A 69 -3.43 0.76 5.18
C LYS A 69 -2.64 1.68 6.10
N ASN A 70 -1.62 1.15 6.76
CA ASN A 70 -0.73 1.87 7.66
C ASN A 70 0.64 1.17 7.68
N PRO A 71 1.72 1.89 7.99
CA PRO A 71 3.04 1.29 8.00
C PRO A 71 3.29 0.53 9.31
N HIS A 72 4.18 -0.45 9.25
CA HIS A 72 4.66 -1.15 10.44
C HIS A 72 5.88 -0.41 11.01
N PRO A 73 5.97 -0.14 12.32
CA PRO A 73 7.08 0.62 12.89
C PRO A 73 8.46 -0.02 12.59
N ASP A 74 8.56 -1.35 12.66
CA ASP A 74 9.82 -2.04 12.32
C ASP A 74 10.19 -1.92 10.82
N SER A 75 9.22 -1.74 9.92
CA SER A 75 9.48 -1.45 8.50
C SER A 75 10.04 -0.05 8.33
N VAL A 76 9.41 0.95 8.98
CA VAL A 76 9.90 2.34 9.00
C VAL A 76 11.33 2.39 9.53
N ALA A 77 11.61 1.78 10.68
CA ALA A 77 12.94 1.75 11.28
C ALA A 77 14.00 1.07 10.40
N SER A 78 13.58 0.12 9.56
CA SER A 78 14.46 -0.58 8.63
C SER A 78 14.63 0.15 7.28
N GLY A 79 13.73 1.09 6.94
CA GLY A 79 13.82 1.90 5.73
C GLY A 79 13.21 1.28 4.46
N LEU A 80 12.29 0.33 4.59
CA LEU A 80 11.54 -0.23 3.45
C LEU A 80 10.19 -0.83 3.89
N PHE A 81 9.15 -0.63 3.09
CA PHE A 81 7.85 -1.29 3.29
C PHE A 81 8.01 -2.81 3.41
N PHE A 82 7.32 -3.44 4.35
CA PHE A 82 7.32 -4.90 4.56
C PHE A 82 8.72 -5.51 4.81
N SER A 83 9.62 -4.79 5.45
CA SER A 83 10.95 -5.28 5.81
C SER A 83 11.07 -5.81 7.25
N GLU A 84 9.97 -5.85 8.03
CA GLU A 84 9.98 -6.51 9.33
C GLU A 84 10.28 -8.01 9.20
N ARG A 85 10.78 -8.62 10.29
CA ARG A 85 11.40 -9.96 10.35
C ARG A 85 10.66 -11.10 9.62
N TYR A 86 9.36 -10.98 9.37
CA TYR A 86 8.53 -12.01 8.73
C TYR A 86 7.82 -11.55 7.45
N SER A 87 8.17 -10.39 6.91
CA SER A 87 7.44 -9.75 5.81
C SER A 87 8.16 -9.68 4.48
N LYS A 88 9.42 -10.17 4.41
CA LYS A 88 10.14 -10.42 3.14
C LYS A 88 9.34 -11.25 2.13
N SER A 89 8.37 -12.03 2.62
CA SER A 89 7.43 -12.76 1.77
C SER A 89 6.65 -11.85 0.82
N PHE A 90 6.29 -10.61 1.20
CA PHE A 90 5.68 -9.64 0.31
C PHE A 90 6.56 -9.40 -0.93
N TRP A 91 7.83 -9.07 -0.72
CA TRP A 91 8.77 -8.78 -1.81
C TRP A 91 9.03 -9.99 -2.70
N ASN A 92 9.17 -11.19 -2.12
CA ASN A 92 9.24 -12.42 -2.91
C ASN A 92 8.02 -12.55 -3.83
N ARG A 93 6.80 -12.36 -3.30
CA ARG A 93 5.57 -12.47 -4.12
C ARG A 93 5.41 -11.35 -5.12
N PHE A 94 5.83 -10.13 -4.78
CA PHE A 94 5.79 -8.98 -5.67
C PHE A 94 6.75 -9.15 -6.86
N PHE A 95 7.92 -9.73 -6.64
CA PHE A 95 8.91 -10.02 -7.67
C PHE A 95 8.69 -11.37 -8.37
N GLU A 96 7.83 -12.27 -7.87
CA GLU A 96 7.41 -13.49 -8.61
C GLU A 96 6.49 -13.19 -9.80
N VAL A 97 5.93 -11.98 -9.87
CA VAL A 97 5.11 -11.55 -11.02
C VAL A 97 6.02 -11.34 -12.23
N GLU A 98 5.58 -11.80 -13.40
CA GLU A 98 6.43 -11.89 -14.59
C GLU A 98 7.09 -10.56 -14.98
N CYS A 99 6.34 -9.46 -14.94
CA CYS A 99 6.84 -8.11 -15.24
C CYS A 99 7.82 -7.54 -14.22
N ASN A 100 7.99 -8.19 -13.05
CA ASN A 100 8.85 -7.76 -11.95
C ASN A 100 9.98 -8.75 -11.67
N LYS A 101 10.00 -9.89 -12.36
CA LYS A 101 10.88 -11.03 -12.08
C LYS A 101 12.37 -10.72 -12.13
N ARG A 102 12.75 -9.72 -12.93
CA ARG A 102 14.14 -9.24 -13.02
C ARG A 102 14.65 -8.60 -11.73
N MET A 103 13.76 -8.21 -10.81
CA MET A 103 14.12 -7.68 -9.49
C MET A 103 14.29 -8.75 -8.41
N LEU A 104 13.89 -10.01 -8.67
CA LEU A 104 13.97 -11.09 -7.68
C LEU A 104 15.38 -11.30 -7.09
N PRO A 105 16.48 -11.23 -7.88
CA PRO A 105 17.84 -11.38 -7.35
C PRO A 105 18.24 -10.33 -6.30
N LEU A 106 17.55 -9.18 -6.23
CA LEU A 106 17.79 -8.16 -5.19
C LEU A 106 17.56 -8.73 -3.78
N LEU A 107 16.75 -9.79 -3.66
CA LEU A 107 16.40 -10.39 -2.37
C LEU A 107 17.42 -11.42 -1.87
N GLU A 108 18.45 -11.75 -2.65
CA GLU A 108 19.37 -12.85 -2.31
C GLU A 108 20.48 -12.44 -1.33
N ASN A 109 20.80 -11.14 -1.26
CA ASN A 109 21.88 -10.63 -0.43
C ASN A 109 21.41 -10.17 0.97
N SER A 110 22.38 -9.86 1.85
CA SER A 110 22.11 -9.34 3.20
C SER A 110 21.69 -7.87 3.23
N THR A 111 21.98 -7.11 2.16
CA THR A 111 21.69 -5.67 1.98
C THR A 111 20.38 -5.42 1.22
N TRP A 112 19.54 -6.45 1.07
CA TRP A 112 18.41 -6.42 0.13
C TRP A 112 17.42 -5.28 0.39
N ILE A 113 17.31 -4.83 1.64
CA ILE A 113 16.47 -3.70 2.04
C ILE A 113 16.93 -2.43 1.33
N ASP A 114 18.21 -2.10 1.45
CA ASP A 114 18.82 -0.92 0.83
C ASP A 114 18.78 -1.03 -0.70
N ASP A 115 19.09 -2.20 -1.24
CA ASP A 115 19.11 -2.43 -2.69
C ASP A 115 17.71 -2.29 -3.32
N VAL A 116 16.67 -2.83 -2.68
CA VAL A 116 15.29 -2.68 -3.14
C VAL A 116 14.83 -1.22 -2.99
N ALA A 117 15.13 -0.58 -1.86
CA ALA A 117 14.81 0.83 -1.64
C ALA A 117 15.45 1.73 -2.71
N GLU A 118 16.75 1.57 -2.97
CA GLU A 118 17.47 2.33 -3.99
C GLU A 118 16.87 2.11 -5.38
N LYS A 119 16.59 0.85 -5.74
CA LYS A 119 16.02 0.51 -7.05
C LYS A 119 14.67 1.17 -7.27
N LEU A 120 13.78 1.09 -6.28
CA LEU A 120 12.44 1.68 -6.39
C LEU A 120 12.50 3.22 -6.38
N LEU A 121 13.29 3.83 -5.50
CA LEU A 121 13.44 5.29 -5.42
C LEU A 121 14.12 5.89 -6.66
N SER A 122 15.12 5.20 -7.22
CA SER A 122 15.78 5.65 -8.46
C SER A 122 14.93 5.36 -9.70
N GLY A 123 13.96 4.46 -9.61
CA GLY A 123 13.22 3.93 -10.75
C GLY A 123 14.08 3.11 -11.72
N LYS A 124 15.33 2.78 -11.39
CA LYS A 124 16.30 2.10 -12.28
C LYS A 124 16.17 0.57 -12.22
N TYR A 125 15.03 0.08 -12.62
CA TYR A 125 14.71 -1.35 -12.74
C TYR A 125 13.95 -1.62 -14.04
N ASP A 126 14.04 -2.85 -14.52
CA ASP A 126 13.41 -3.26 -15.77
C ASP A 126 12.00 -3.79 -15.51
N SER A 127 11.01 -2.96 -15.83
CA SER A 127 9.58 -3.23 -15.73
C SER A 127 8.84 -2.19 -16.57
N PRO A 128 7.68 -2.52 -17.19
CA PRO A 128 6.84 -1.52 -17.84
C PRO A 128 6.18 -0.54 -16.84
N PHE A 129 6.32 -0.78 -15.53
CA PHE A 129 5.68 0.00 -14.48
C PHE A 129 6.66 0.88 -13.70
N LEU A 130 6.18 2.08 -13.35
CA LEU A 130 6.80 2.94 -12.35
C LEU A 130 5.98 2.88 -11.06
N TYR A 131 6.56 2.35 -9.99
CA TYR A 131 5.82 2.02 -8.78
C TYR A 131 5.91 3.11 -7.72
N TYR A 132 4.76 3.55 -7.22
CA TYR A 132 4.61 4.46 -6.09
C TYR A 132 4.06 3.70 -4.90
N PHE A 133 4.52 3.97 -3.68
CA PHE A 133 4.04 3.31 -2.46
C PHE A 133 3.71 4.36 -1.40
N ARG A 134 2.50 4.29 -0.83
CA ARG A 134 2.10 5.06 0.36
C ARG A 134 1.14 4.26 1.22
N CYS A 135 1.02 4.68 2.47
CA CYS A 135 -0.07 4.29 3.34
C CYS A 135 -1.20 5.33 3.29
N LEU A 136 -2.44 4.89 3.35
CA LEU A 136 -3.59 5.79 3.52
C LEU A 136 -3.52 6.49 4.89
N TYR A 137 -3.19 5.74 5.95
CA TYR A 137 -2.99 6.27 7.29
C TYR A 137 -1.49 6.19 7.62
N PRO A 138 -0.73 7.28 7.47
CA PRO A 138 0.73 7.22 7.49
C PRO A 138 1.35 6.97 8.88
N PHE A 139 0.59 7.08 9.96
CA PHE A 139 1.14 6.85 11.30
C PHE A 139 1.49 5.37 11.57
N PRO A 140 2.74 5.06 11.98
CA PRO A 140 3.18 3.69 12.14
C PRO A 140 2.56 3.00 13.34
N THR A 141 1.96 1.83 13.12
CA THR A 141 1.44 0.96 14.20
C THR A 141 1.56 -0.51 13.82
N LYS A 142 1.75 -1.39 14.81
CA LYS A 142 1.85 -2.84 14.56
C LYS A 142 0.51 -3.40 14.07
N GLN A 143 -0.58 -2.88 14.62
CA GLN A 143 -1.94 -3.14 14.16
C GLN A 143 -2.72 -1.83 14.01
N PHE A 144 -3.60 -1.77 13.02
CA PHE A 144 -4.43 -0.58 12.81
C PHE A 144 -5.33 -0.23 14.02
N SER A 145 -5.74 -1.23 14.81
CA SER A 145 -6.48 -0.99 16.06
C SER A 145 -5.67 -0.18 17.07
N ASP A 146 -4.35 -0.30 17.05
CA ASP A 146 -3.46 0.45 17.95
C ASP A 146 -3.49 1.93 17.59
N LEU A 147 -3.65 2.28 16.31
CA LEU A 147 -3.85 3.68 15.89
C LEU A 147 -5.13 4.26 16.48
N THR A 148 -6.23 3.50 16.37
CA THR A 148 -7.51 3.92 16.97
C THR A 148 -7.40 4.01 18.50
N CYS A 149 -6.66 3.08 19.12
CA CYS A 149 -6.42 3.08 20.57
C CYS A 149 -5.61 4.31 21.00
N LEU A 150 -4.55 4.66 20.26
CA LEU A 150 -3.70 5.81 20.53
C LEU A 150 -4.52 7.09 20.61
N PHE A 151 -5.36 7.33 19.60
CA PHE A 151 -6.18 8.53 19.49
C PHE A 151 -7.60 8.42 20.09
N CYS A 152 -7.89 7.40 20.92
CA CYS A 152 -9.24 7.22 21.47
C CYS A 152 -9.73 8.37 22.37
N ARG A 153 -8.80 9.19 22.90
CA ARG A 153 -9.06 10.42 23.66
C ARG A 153 -8.73 11.69 22.88
N ALA A 154 -8.54 11.55 21.57
CA ALA A 154 -8.25 12.61 20.62
C ALA A 154 -9.14 12.52 19.37
N PRO A 155 -10.47 12.47 19.51
CA PRO A 155 -11.38 12.18 18.40
C PRO A 155 -11.40 13.27 17.32
N LEU A 156 -11.20 14.54 17.68
CA LEU A 156 -11.18 15.63 16.69
C LEU A 156 -9.89 15.55 15.86
N THR A 157 -8.74 15.43 16.54
CA THR A 157 -7.45 15.22 15.86
C THR A 157 -7.49 13.97 14.98
N TYR A 158 -8.05 12.86 15.48
CA TYR A 158 -8.16 11.62 14.70
C TYR A 158 -8.95 11.82 13.41
N ARG A 159 -10.10 12.49 13.50
CA ARG A 159 -10.92 12.77 12.33
C ARG A 159 -10.19 13.66 11.33
N ASN A 160 -9.67 14.80 11.79
CA ASN A 160 -9.03 15.77 10.91
C ASN A 160 -7.80 15.16 10.22
N GLU A 161 -6.88 14.58 10.99
CA GLU A 161 -5.57 14.17 10.48
C GLU A 161 -5.61 12.83 9.73
N PHE A 162 -6.38 11.85 10.22
CA PHE A 162 -6.38 10.51 9.64
C PHE A 162 -7.56 10.23 8.72
N ILE A 163 -8.70 10.89 8.88
CA ILE A 163 -9.87 10.62 8.03
C ILE A 163 -9.94 11.64 6.90
N ASP A 164 -9.99 12.93 7.26
CA ASP A 164 -10.25 14.01 6.32
C ASP A 164 -8.98 14.36 5.52
N ASN A 165 -7.87 14.70 6.19
CA ASN A 165 -6.60 15.10 5.55
C ASN A 165 -5.99 13.95 4.73
N SER A 166 -6.01 12.73 5.24
CA SER A 166 -5.38 11.58 4.58
C SER A 166 -5.96 11.29 3.19
N LEU A 167 -7.27 11.47 2.99
CA LEU A 167 -7.88 11.31 1.66
C LEU A 167 -7.57 12.49 0.75
N GLU A 168 -7.62 13.71 1.27
CA GLU A 168 -7.29 14.93 0.52
C GLU A 168 -5.84 14.90 0.01
N GLU A 169 -4.88 14.62 0.89
CA GLU A 169 -3.46 14.50 0.53
C GLU A 169 -3.20 13.38 -0.47
N LEU A 170 -3.95 12.28 -0.37
CA LEU A 170 -3.85 11.18 -1.31
C LEU A 170 -4.31 11.61 -2.71
N LEU A 171 -5.42 12.33 -2.82
CA LEU A 171 -5.93 12.84 -4.09
C LEU A 171 -4.98 13.86 -4.71
N ILE A 172 -4.45 14.79 -3.91
CA ILE A 172 -3.42 15.76 -4.34
C ILE A 172 -2.19 15.02 -4.87
N TYR A 173 -1.75 13.97 -4.18
CA TYR A 173 -0.61 13.17 -4.60
C TYR A 173 -0.85 12.42 -5.91
N ILE A 174 -2.04 11.83 -6.07
CA ILE A 174 -2.45 11.14 -7.30
C ILE A 174 -2.43 12.11 -8.49
N GLU A 175 -2.98 13.32 -8.31
CA GLU A 175 -3.00 14.36 -9.34
C GLU A 175 -1.57 14.84 -9.67
N LYS A 176 -0.79 15.21 -8.64
CA LYS A 176 0.59 15.69 -8.77
C LYS A 176 1.47 14.74 -9.58
N HIS A 177 1.29 13.42 -9.40
CA HIS A 177 2.10 12.41 -10.06
C HIS A 177 1.44 11.82 -11.31
N ASP A 178 0.25 12.28 -11.70
CA ASP A 178 -0.52 11.75 -12.84
C ASP A 178 -0.73 10.22 -12.75
N ILE A 179 -1.13 9.76 -11.57
CA ILE A 179 -1.39 8.35 -11.30
C ILE A 179 -2.77 7.98 -11.85
N ARG A 180 -2.82 6.97 -12.73
CA ARG A 180 -4.07 6.45 -13.32
C ARG A 180 -4.45 5.06 -12.83
N HIS A 181 -3.51 4.33 -12.24
CA HIS A 181 -3.74 2.98 -11.74
C HIS A 181 -3.35 2.86 -10.27
N ILE A 182 -4.31 2.45 -9.44
CA ILE A 182 -4.13 2.30 -7.99
C ILE A 182 -4.43 0.86 -7.62
N ILE A 183 -3.52 0.19 -6.91
CA ILE A 183 -3.71 -1.14 -6.36
C ILE A 183 -3.81 -1.00 -4.83
N VAL A 184 -4.98 -1.29 -4.28
CA VAL A 184 -5.23 -1.26 -2.83
C VAL A 184 -5.15 -2.66 -2.25
N PHE A 185 -4.61 -2.78 -1.04
CA PHE A 185 -4.42 -4.06 -0.35
C PHE A 185 -5.40 -4.29 0.80
N PHE A 186 -6.49 -3.51 0.84
CA PHE A 186 -7.52 -3.58 1.87
C PHE A 186 -8.87 -3.10 1.34
N LYS A 187 -9.93 -3.81 1.71
CA LYS A 187 -11.32 -3.58 1.26
C LYS A 187 -11.76 -2.12 1.44
N ASN A 188 -11.58 -1.57 2.64
CA ASN A 188 -12.06 -0.22 2.96
C ASN A 188 -11.39 0.85 2.10
N GLY A 189 -10.14 0.65 1.65
CA GLY A 189 -9.46 1.60 0.77
C GLY A 189 -10.12 1.69 -0.60
N MET A 190 -10.55 0.54 -1.15
CA MET A 190 -11.33 0.49 -2.38
C MET A 190 -12.68 1.21 -2.21
N GLU A 191 -13.38 0.97 -1.10
CA GLU A 191 -14.68 1.60 -0.82
C GLU A 191 -14.56 3.11 -0.66
N LEU A 192 -13.54 3.58 0.07
CA LEU A 192 -13.26 5.00 0.28
C LEU A 192 -12.93 5.71 -1.03
N LEU A 193 -11.99 5.18 -1.81
CA LEU A 193 -11.59 5.80 -3.07
C LEU A 193 -12.72 5.82 -4.10
N THR A 194 -13.53 4.76 -4.14
CA THR A 194 -14.55 4.60 -5.20
C THR A 194 -15.94 5.08 -4.80
N GLY A 195 -16.14 5.47 -3.53
CA GLY A 195 -17.43 5.86 -2.96
C GLY A 195 -18.48 4.74 -3.00
N LYS A 196 -18.07 3.48 -3.20
CA LYS A 196 -18.97 2.33 -3.43
C LYS A 196 -18.68 1.24 -2.41
N PRO A 197 -19.61 0.87 -1.51
CA PRO A 197 -19.39 -0.25 -0.62
C PRO A 197 -19.41 -1.58 -1.39
N PHE A 198 -18.70 -2.59 -0.89
CA PHE A 198 -18.96 -3.98 -1.29
C PHE A 198 -20.20 -4.51 -0.55
N PRO A 199 -20.91 -5.49 -1.13
CA PRO A 199 -21.97 -6.19 -0.41
C PRO A 199 -21.47 -6.76 0.92
N SER A 200 -22.24 -6.61 1.99
CA SER A 200 -21.88 -7.06 3.34
C SER A 200 -21.62 -8.56 3.44
N SER A 201 -22.33 -9.36 2.64
CA SER A 201 -22.16 -10.81 2.52
C SER A 201 -20.90 -11.22 1.74
N ARG A 202 -20.22 -10.30 1.06
CA ARG A 202 -19.11 -10.63 0.17
C ARG A 202 -17.82 -10.81 0.95
N ASN A 203 -17.37 -12.05 1.05
CA ASN A 203 -16.00 -12.37 1.45
C ASN A 203 -15.05 -12.17 0.26
N VAL A 204 -14.34 -11.04 0.25
CA VAL A 204 -13.42 -10.66 -0.86
C VAL A 204 -12.31 -11.71 -1.07
N VAL A 205 -11.75 -12.27 0.00
CA VAL A 205 -10.68 -13.28 -0.10
C VAL A 205 -11.20 -14.54 -0.78
N SER A 206 -12.38 -15.03 -0.38
CA SER A 206 -13.00 -16.22 -0.99
C SER A 206 -13.36 -15.99 -2.46
N ALA A 207 -13.91 -14.81 -2.79
CA ALA A 207 -14.26 -14.45 -4.17
C ALA A 207 -13.01 -14.38 -5.08
N ALA A 208 -11.91 -13.79 -4.59
CA ALA A 208 -10.64 -13.74 -5.30
C ALA A 208 -10.13 -15.15 -5.62
N LYS A 209 -10.06 -16.02 -4.60
CA LYS A 209 -9.62 -17.43 -4.75
C LYS A 209 -10.46 -18.17 -5.79
N LYS A 210 -11.79 -18.09 -5.69
CA LYS A 210 -12.71 -18.72 -6.65
C LYS A 210 -12.46 -18.24 -8.08
N GLY A 211 -12.30 -16.94 -8.28
CA GLY A 211 -12.02 -16.38 -9.61
C GLY A 211 -10.67 -16.83 -10.17
N ILE A 212 -9.64 -16.89 -9.32
CA ILE A 212 -8.30 -17.35 -9.71
C ILE A 212 -8.34 -18.83 -10.08
N ASP A 213 -8.94 -19.68 -9.24
CA ASP A 213 -9.05 -21.11 -9.52
C ASP A 213 -9.80 -21.38 -10.83
N GLN A 214 -10.86 -20.63 -11.09
CA GLN A 214 -11.62 -20.73 -12.33
C GLN A 214 -10.80 -20.30 -13.55
N ALA A 215 -10.13 -19.13 -13.48
CA ALA A 215 -9.30 -18.65 -14.56
C ALA A 215 -8.12 -19.59 -14.88
N LEU A 216 -7.47 -20.15 -13.84
CA LEU A 216 -6.34 -21.07 -14.02
C LEU A 216 -6.77 -22.43 -14.57
N ARG A 217 -7.89 -22.98 -14.09
CA ARG A 217 -8.40 -24.27 -14.58
C ARG A 217 -8.82 -24.19 -16.05
N ASP A 218 -9.48 -23.10 -16.42
CA ASP A 218 -10.10 -22.96 -17.74
C ASP A 218 -9.17 -22.23 -18.74
N GLY A 219 -8.00 -21.75 -18.28
CA GLY A 219 -7.01 -21.05 -19.10
C GLY A 219 -7.45 -19.66 -19.58
N ASP A 220 -8.44 -19.05 -18.93
CA ASP A 220 -9.05 -17.78 -19.33
C ASP A 220 -9.09 -16.77 -18.17
N GLU A 221 -8.22 -15.76 -18.24
CA GLU A 221 -8.15 -14.65 -17.27
C GLU A 221 -9.42 -13.81 -17.24
N SER A 222 -10.23 -13.79 -18.30
CA SER A 222 -11.48 -13.03 -18.34
C SER A 222 -12.47 -13.51 -17.28
N LEU A 223 -12.43 -14.80 -16.94
CA LEU A 223 -13.28 -15.41 -15.92
C LEU A 223 -13.00 -14.85 -14.52
N PHE A 224 -11.73 -14.49 -14.23
CA PHE A 224 -11.40 -13.83 -12.97
C PHE A 224 -12.18 -12.51 -12.84
N TRP A 225 -12.19 -11.70 -13.89
CA TRP A 225 -12.88 -10.41 -13.92
C TRP A 225 -14.40 -10.53 -13.96
N GLN A 226 -14.95 -11.59 -14.58
CA GLN A 226 -16.38 -11.87 -14.54
C GLN A 226 -16.85 -12.20 -13.11
N VAL A 227 -16.09 -13.03 -12.38
CA VAL A 227 -16.41 -13.40 -10.99
C VAL A 227 -16.16 -12.23 -10.04
N ASN A 228 -15.13 -11.43 -10.31
CA ASN A 228 -14.65 -10.36 -9.45
C ASN A 228 -14.77 -8.97 -10.09
N SER A 229 -15.90 -8.69 -10.74
CA SER A 229 -16.13 -7.40 -11.40
C SER A 229 -15.94 -6.19 -10.47
N ASP A 230 -16.31 -6.33 -9.19
CA ASP A 230 -16.13 -5.28 -8.17
C ASP A 230 -14.66 -5.03 -7.77
N PHE A 231 -13.71 -5.88 -8.19
CA PHE A 231 -12.29 -5.74 -7.85
C PHE A 231 -11.58 -4.73 -8.76
N ARG A 232 -12.27 -4.23 -9.78
CA ARG A 232 -11.80 -3.19 -10.69
C ARG A 232 -12.88 -2.13 -10.79
N ARG A 233 -12.58 -0.90 -10.39
CA ARG A 233 -13.52 0.22 -10.45
C ARG A 233 -12.85 1.46 -10.98
N THR A 234 -13.55 2.20 -11.81
CA THR A 234 -13.05 3.44 -12.38
C THR A 234 -13.73 4.63 -11.72
N ILE A 235 -12.93 5.62 -11.33
CA ILE A 235 -13.33 6.92 -10.79
C ILE A 235 -13.19 7.94 -11.93
N ASP A 236 -14.24 8.71 -12.18
CA ASP A 236 -14.30 9.79 -13.17
C ASP A 236 -13.82 9.41 -14.59
N ARG A 237 -13.89 8.12 -14.94
CA ARG A 237 -13.40 7.54 -16.20
C ARG A 237 -11.88 7.66 -16.43
N VAL A 238 -11.12 8.03 -15.41
CA VAL A 238 -9.71 8.37 -15.54
C VAL A 238 -8.82 7.55 -14.62
N ILE A 239 -9.25 7.29 -13.38
CA ILE A 239 -8.46 6.52 -12.41
C ILE A 239 -9.10 5.15 -12.25
N THR A 240 -8.32 4.09 -12.41
CA THR A 240 -8.78 2.72 -12.15
C THR A 240 -8.15 2.21 -10.85
N VAL A 241 -9.02 1.82 -9.92
CA VAL A 241 -8.66 1.24 -8.63
C VAL A 241 -8.88 -0.27 -8.67
N TYR A 242 -7.88 -1.01 -8.24
CA TYR A 242 -7.83 -2.46 -8.20
C TYR A 242 -7.72 -2.95 -6.76
N LEU A 243 -8.49 -3.97 -6.40
CA LEU A 243 -8.37 -4.63 -5.11
C LEU A 243 -7.47 -5.86 -5.22
N ASN A 244 -6.33 -5.82 -4.54
CA ASN A 244 -5.49 -7.00 -4.34
C ASN A 244 -5.76 -7.67 -2.98
N MET A 245 -5.34 -8.93 -2.83
CA MET A 245 -5.37 -9.66 -1.58
C MET A 245 -4.27 -9.18 -0.64
N ASN A 246 -4.46 -9.39 0.67
CA ASN A 246 -3.39 -9.18 1.64
C ASN A 246 -2.42 -10.38 1.59
N THR A 247 -1.12 -10.14 1.75
CA THR A 247 -0.09 -11.20 1.78
C THR A 247 -0.24 -12.17 2.96
N ARG A 248 -0.96 -11.78 4.01
CA ARG A 248 -1.24 -12.62 5.20
C ARG A 248 -2.22 -13.75 4.90
N ASP A 249 -2.94 -13.71 3.78
CA ASP A 249 -3.86 -14.78 3.37
C ASP A 249 -3.07 -16.01 2.89
N LYS A 250 -2.88 -16.98 3.78
CA LYS A 250 -2.18 -18.24 3.46
C LYS A 250 -2.95 -19.04 2.40
N ASN A 251 -2.23 -19.66 1.46
CA ASN A 251 -2.79 -20.79 0.72
C ASN A 251 -2.60 -22.05 1.58
N HIS A 252 -3.61 -22.41 2.35
CA HIS A 252 -3.68 -23.75 2.92
C HIS A 252 -4.17 -24.71 1.84
N GLY A 253 -3.40 -25.78 1.57
CA GLY A 253 -3.86 -26.93 0.77
C GLY A 253 -3.94 -26.75 -0.74
N THR A 254 -3.28 -25.77 -1.36
CA THR A 254 -3.29 -25.60 -2.83
C THR A 254 -2.03 -26.16 -3.48
N HIS A 255 -2.16 -26.90 -4.60
CA HIS A 255 -1.06 -27.35 -5.46
C HIS A 255 -0.59 -26.30 -6.48
N LEU A 256 -0.99 -25.04 -6.30
CA LEU A 256 -0.67 -23.96 -7.24
C LEU A 256 0.82 -23.58 -7.18
N PRO A 257 1.48 -23.28 -8.31
CA PRO A 257 2.90 -22.92 -8.35
C PRO A 257 3.19 -21.53 -7.77
N LYS A 258 2.20 -20.63 -7.78
CA LYS A 258 2.25 -19.29 -7.17
C LYS A 258 1.15 -19.15 -6.11
N ARG A 259 1.32 -18.18 -5.20
CA ARG A 259 0.28 -17.84 -4.20
C ARG A 259 -0.88 -17.09 -4.84
N TYR A 260 -2.07 -17.12 -4.22
CA TYR A 260 -3.23 -16.36 -4.73
C TYR A 260 -2.93 -14.86 -4.82
N PHE A 261 -2.19 -14.32 -3.85
CA PHE A 261 -1.69 -12.95 -3.89
C PHE A 261 -0.95 -12.65 -5.20
N THR A 262 0.01 -13.49 -5.58
CA THR A 262 0.84 -13.30 -6.77
C THR A 262 -0.01 -13.39 -8.04
N TYR A 263 -0.94 -14.35 -8.12
CA TYR A 263 -1.84 -14.47 -9.27
C TYR A 263 -2.78 -13.29 -9.42
N ASN A 264 -3.39 -12.82 -8.32
CA ASN A 264 -4.26 -11.65 -8.39
C ASN A 264 -3.48 -10.40 -8.85
N LEU A 265 -2.29 -10.18 -8.29
CA LEU A 265 -1.41 -9.09 -8.73
C LEU A 265 -1.04 -9.22 -10.20
N GLU A 266 -0.72 -10.44 -10.67
CA GLU A 266 -0.40 -10.70 -12.06
C GLU A 266 -1.58 -10.40 -13.00
N PHE A 267 -2.80 -10.80 -12.64
CA PHE A 267 -4.00 -10.46 -13.41
C PHE A 267 -4.25 -8.96 -13.46
N ILE A 268 -4.11 -8.26 -12.32
CA ILE A 268 -4.22 -6.80 -12.24
C ILE A 268 -3.21 -6.13 -13.17
N LEU A 269 -1.92 -6.49 -13.07
CA LEU A 269 -0.88 -5.87 -13.88
C LEU A 269 -1.03 -6.17 -15.38
N LYS A 270 -1.50 -7.38 -15.75
CA LYS A 270 -1.85 -7.70 -17.15
C LYS A 270 -3.03 -6.88 -17.65
N ASP A 271 -4.05 -6.66 -16.81
CA ASP A 271 -5.18 -5.80 -17.16
C ASP A 271 -4.74 -4.34 -17.36
N ILE A 272 -3.84 -3.84 -16.52
CA ILE A 272 -3.27 -2.50 -16.69
C ILE A 272 -2.52 -2.39 -18.03
N LEU A 273 -1.68 -3.37 -18.37
CA LEU A 273 -0.96 -3.37 -19.65
C LEU A 273 -1.91 -3.37 -20.86
N LYS A 274 -2.95 -4.21 -20.83
CA LYS A 274 -3.95 -4.33 -21.91
C LYS A 274 -4.74 -3.04 -22.13
N ASN A 275 -4.98 -2.26 -21.06
CA ASN A 275 -5.80 -1.05 -21.11
C ASN A 275 -4.97 0.26 -21.13
N SER A 276 -3.64 0.17 -21.20
CA SER A 276 -2.79 1.35 -21.28
C SER A 276 -2.74 1.87 -22.72
N PRO A 277 -3.07 3.15 -22.96
CA PRO A 277 -3.23 3.70 -24.31
C PRO A 277 -1.97 3.64 -25.19
N ASP A 278 -0.79 3.50 -24.59
CA ASP A 278 0.50 3.56 -25.29
C ASP A 278 0.98 2.24 -25.92
N GLN A 279 0.23 1.13 -25.78
CA GLN A 279 0.63 -0.16 -26.39
C GLN A 279 0.05 -0.43 -27.78
N ASN A 280 -0.74 0.49 -28.36
CA ASN A 280 -1.24 0.34 -29.74
C ASN A 280 -0.21 0.68 -30.84
N HIS A 281 1.06 0.91 -30.50
CA HIS A 281 2.13 1.28 -31.44
C HIS A 281 3.45 0.51 -31.21
N GLN A 282 3.38 -0.80 -30.98
CA GLN A 282 4.53 -1.70 -31.16
C GLN A 282 4.17 -2.91 -32.01
#